data_AF-A0AAD8STT3-F1
#
_entry.id   AF-A0AAD8STT3-F1
#
_cell.length_a   1.000
_cell.length_b   1.000
_cell.length_c   1.000
_cell.angle_alpha   90.00
_cell.angle_beta   90.00
_cell.angle_gamma   90.00
#
_symmetry.space_group_name_H-M   'P 1'
#
loop_
_entity.id
_entity.type
_entity.pdbx_description
1 polymer ?
#
loop_
_entity_poly.entity_id
_entity_poly.type
_entity_poly.pdbx_seq_one_letter_code
_entity_poly.pdbx_strand_id
1 'polypeptide(L)'
;MAKARRFVPVVLRVATAAAAGIAAIVMATSHQTATVFGLEVQAKFQYLQSLIFFVVANVVACAYNLLVLVVPTAPSPAAKLVLVADATLGMLLTGAAAAAAATASIGKNGNSRAGWQPICGIMSTFCDHVTGALACGFVAVALHFLVLLYSIYTMDSS
;
A
#
# COMPACT_ATOMS: atom_id res chain seq x y z
N MET A 1 -16.90 -26.61 -11.42
CA MET A 1 -15.63 -26.20 -10.78
C MET A 1 -14.81 -25.18 -11.58
N ALA A 2 -14.88 -25.15 -12.92
CA ALA A 2 -14.14 -24.17 -13.75
C ALA A 2 -14.54 -22.69 -13.55
N LYS A 3 -15.83 -22.39 -13.30
CA LYS A 3 -16.29 -21.02 -12.99
C LYS A 3 -15.66 -20.47 -11.71
N ALA A 4 -15.69 -21.25 -10.62
CA ALA A 4 -15.13 -20.83 -9.32
C ALA A 4 -13.63 -20.47 -9.43
N ARG A 5 -12.84 -21.29 -10.15
CA ARG A 5 -11.40 -21.05 -10.41
C ARG A 5 -11.11 -19.74 -11.15
N ARG A 6 -12.08 -19.20 -11.90
CA ARG A 6 -11.95 -17.90 -12.59
C ARG A 6 -12.43 -16.71 -11.75
N PHE A 7 -13.35 -16.94 -10.80
CA PHE A 7 -13.86 -15.90 -9.91
C PHE A 7 -12.88 -15.53 -8.78
N VAL A 8 -12.16 -16.51 -8.22
CA VAL A 8 -11.19 -16.25 -7.13
C VAL A 8 -10.17 -15.14 -7.45
N PRO A 9 -9.42 -15.19 -8.58
CA PRO A 9 -8.42 -14.16 -8.87
C PRO A 9 -9.08 -12.80 -9.14
N VAL A 10 -10.30 -12.77 -9.68
CA VAL A 10 -11.03 -11.53 -9.94
C VAL A 10 -11.41 -10.84 -8.63
N VAL A 11 -12.03 -11.57 -7.71
CA VAL A 11 -12.42 -11.04 -6.39
C VAL A 11 -11.21 -10.53 -5.64
N LEU A 12 -10.11 -11.28 -5.67
CA LEU A 12 -8.90 -10.93 -4.95
C LEU A 12 -8.23 -9.68 -5.53
N ARG A 13 -8.17 -9.53 -6.86
CA ARG A 13 -7.64 -8.31 -7.50
C ARG A 13 -8.52 -7.09 -7.23
N VAL A 14 -9.85 -7.23 -7.24
CA VAL A 14 -10.76 -6.14 -6.88
C VAL A 14 -10.58 -5.75 -5.42
N ALA A 15 -10.46 -6.73 -4.51
CA ALA A 15 -10.22 -6.47 -3.10
C ALA A 15 -8.87 -5.76 -2.87
N THR A 16 -7.80 -6.20 -3.54
CA THR A 16 -6.49 -5.54 -3.50
C THR A 16 -6.58 -4.10 -4.02
N ALA A 17 -7.26 -3.87 -5.15
CA ALA A 17 -7.41 -2.53 -5.72
C ALA A 17 -8.19 -1.60 -4.78
N ALA A 18 -9.28 -2.09 -4.18
CA ALA A 18 -10.06 -1.34 -3.20
C ALA A 18 -9.24 -1.00 -1.96
N ALA A 19 -8.54 -1.98 -1.38
CA ALA A 19 -7.70 -1.78 -0.19
C ALA A 19 -6.57 -0.78 -0.46
N ALA A 20 -5.88 -0.90 -1.60
CA ALA A 20 -4.82 0.02 -2.01
C ALA A 20 -5.37 1.43 -2.29
N GLY A 21 -6.52 1.53 -2.96
CA GLY A 21 -7.21 2.81 -3.20
C GLY A 21 -7.60 3.51 -1.90
N ILE A 22 -8.21 2.78 -0.95
CA ILE A 22 -8.56 3.31 0.38
C ILE A 22 -7.30 3.76 1.12
N ALA A 23 -6.23 2.95 1.14
CA ALA A 23 -4.97 3.31 1.77
C ALA A 23 -4.38 4.61 1.20
N ALA A 24 -4.39 4.75 -0.14
CA ALA A 24 -3.91 5.96 -0.80
C ALA A 24 -4.78 7.18 -0.50
N ILE A 25 -6.11 7.05 -0.52
CA ILE A 25 -7.05 8.15 -0.24
C ILE A 25 -6.90 8.61 1.21
N VAL A 26 -6.96 7.69 2.18
CA VAL A 26 -6.85 8.03 3.61
C VAL A 26 -5.52 8.74 3.87
N MET A 27 -4.41 8.22 3.34
CA MET A 27 -3.10 8.85 3.47
C MET A 27 -3.02 10.22 2.77
N ALA A 28 -3.61 10.37 1.57
CA ALA A 28 -3.62 11.65 0.85
C ALA A 28 -4.49 12.71 1.54
N THR A 29 -5.59 12.29 2.18
CA THR A 29 -6.45 13.18 2.98
C THR A 29 -5.88 13.50 4.36
N SER A 30 -4.76 12.85 4.74
CA SER A 30 -4.08 13.10 6.01
C SER A 30 -3.29 14.41 5.93
N HIS A 31 -3.98 15.53 6.17
CA HIS A 31 -3.37 16.84 6.30
C HIS A 31 -3.62 17.38 7.70
N GLN A 32 -2.56 17.68 8.44
CA GLN A 32 -2.69 18.39 9.72
C GLN A 32 -1.57 19.41 9.87
N THR A 33 -1.96 20.64 10.19
CA THR A 33 -1.05 21.74 10.51
C THR A 33 -0.97 21.85 12.02
N ALA A 34 0.23 21.80 12.60
CA ALA A 34 0.38 21.95 14.05
C ALA A 34 1.38 23.05 14.38
N THR A 35 1.06 23.85 15.41
CA THR A 35 1.96 24.86 15.94
C THR A 35 2.90 24.22 16.96
N VAL A 36 4.20 24.28 16.71
CA VAL A 36 5.23 23.74 17.61
C VAL A 36 6.17 24.88 17.99
N PHE A 37 6.26 25.20 19.30
CA PHE A 37 7.07 26.32 19.84
C PHE A 37 6.78 27.70 19.23
N GLY A 38 5.52 28.02 18.94
CA GLY A 38 5.13 29.32 18.36
C GLY A 38 5.44 29.48 16.86
N LEU A 39 5.96 28.43 16.22
CA LEU A 39 6.10 28.32 14.76
C LEU A 39 5.04 27.37 14.20
N GLU A 40 4.35 27.77 13.13
CA GLU A 40 3.44 26.91 12.39
C GLU A 40 4.23 25.85 11.62
N VAL A 41 4.33 24.63 12.15
CA VAL A 41 4.96 23.50 11.46
C VAL A 41 3.87 22.72 10.75
N GLN A 42 3.77 22.91 9.43
CA GLN A 42 2.87 22.10 8.62
C GLN A 42 3.43 20.69 8.43
N ALA A 43 2.83 19.69 9.07
CA ALA A 43 3.10 18.29 8.75
C ALA A 43 2.18 17.84 7.61
N LYS A 44 2.58 18.13 6.37
CA LYS A 44 1.98 17.50 5.19
C LYS A 44 2.62 16.14 4.91
N PHE A 45 1.83 15.20 4.39
CA PHE A 45 2.33 13.95 3.81
C PHE A 45 3.46 14.19 2.78
N GLN A 46 3.43 15.36 2.11
CA GLN A 46 4.40 15.78 1.10
C GLN A 46 5.82 16.04 1.64
N TYR A 47 5.99 16.18 2.96
CA TYR A 47 7.31 16.37 3.56
C TYR A 47 7.98 15.06 3.98
N LEU A 48 7.21 13.97 4.08
CA LEU A 48 7.73 12.64 4.44
C LEU A 48 7.78 11.78 3.17
N GLN A 49 8.99 11.67 2.60
CA GLN A 49 9.22 10.95 1.35
C GLN A 49 8.73 9.49 1.39
N SER A 50 8.77 8.84 2.57
CA SER A 50 8.23 7.50 2.77
C SER A 50 6.72 7.42 2.64
N LEU A 51 5.98 8.45 3.06
CA LEU A 51 4.52 8.51 2.92
C LEU A 51 4.11 8.80 1.47
N ILE A 52 4.83 9.68 0.76
CA ILE A 52 4.64 9.86 -0.69
C ILE A 52 4.86 8.53 -1.41
N PHE A 53 5.96 7.84 -1.12
CA PHE A 53 6.26 6.57 -1.73
C PHE A 53 5.17 5.52 -1.49
N PHE A 54 4.62 5.47 -0.26
CA PHE A 54 3.47 4.63 0.07
C PHE A 54 2.22 4.97 -0.74
N VAL A 55 1.86 6.25 -0.86
CA VAL A 55 0.70 6.69 -1.66
C VAL A 55 0.89 6.28 -3.12
N VAL A 56 2.04 6.60 -3.71
CA VAL A 56 2.34 6.29 -5.12
C VAL A 56 2.28 4.79 -5.36
N ALA A 57 2.91 3.98 -4.51
CA ALA A 57 2.89 2.52 -4.65
C ALA A 57 1.46 1.95 -4.59
N ASN A 58 0.61 2.45 -3.68
CA ASN A 58 -0.78 2.01 -3.58
C ASN A 58 -1.65 2.46 -4.76
N VAL A 59 -1.44 3.67 -5.29
CA VAL A 59 -2.12 4.15 -6.51
C VAL A 59 -1.73 3.29 -7.71
N VAL A 60 -0.44 3.01 -7.89
CA VAL A 60 0.07 2.12 -8.95
C VAL A 60 -0.53 0.73 -8.81
N ALA A 61 -0.59 0.18 -7.60
CA ALA A 61 -1.18 -1.12 -7.36
C ALA A 61 -2.68 -1.18 -7.66
N CYS A 62 -3.42 -0.13 -7.31
CA CYS A 62 -4.84 -0.01 -7.63
C CYS A 62 -5.06 0.02 -9.15
N ALA A 63 -4.36 0.91 -9.86
CA ALA A 63 -4.47 1.03 -11.31
C ALA A 63 -4.08 -0.27 -12.03
N TYR A 64 -2.98 -0.91 -11.60
CA TYR A 64 -2.50 -2.16 -12.19
C TYR A 64 -3.51 -3.30 -12.01
N ASN A 65 -4.05 -3.49 -10.79
CA ASN A 65 -5.01 -4.56 -10.55
C ASN A 65 -6.32 -4.38 -11.34
N LEU A 66 -6.77 -3.14 -11.54
CA LEU A 66 -7.90 -2.83 -12.41
C LEU A 66 -7.58 -3.06 -13.89
N LEU A 67 -6.39 -2.69 -14.34
CA LEU A 67 -5.95 -2.91 -15.72
C LEU A 67 -5.91 -4.40 -16.08
N VAL A 68 -5.34 -5.23 -15.20
CA VAL A 68 -5.25 -6.69 -15.41
C VAL A 68 -6.63 -7.35 -15.49
N LEU A 69 -7.67 -6.77 -14.86
CA LEU A 69 -9.04 -7.27 -14.97
C LEU A 69 -9.67 -7.00 -16.35
N VAL A 70 -9.26 -5.92 -17.01
CA VAL A 70 -9.84 -5.47 -18.30
C VAL A 70 -9.11 -6.10 -19.49
N VAL A 71 -7.82 -6.40 -19.35
CA VAL A 71 -7.02 -6.98 -20.45
C VAL A 71 -7.36 -8.46 -20.64
N PRO A 72 -7.84 -8.90 -21.83
CA PRO A 72 -8.09 -10.29 -22.13
C PRO A 72 -6.77 -11.08 -22.10
N THR A 73 -6.69 -12.10 -21.26
CA THR A 73 -5.53 -13.00 -21.19
C THR A 73 -5.49 -13.92 -22.42
N ALA A 74 -4.84 -13.45 -23.49
CA ALA A 74 -4.41 -14.27 -24.63
C ALA A 74 -3.28 -15.24 -24.21
N PRO A 75 -3.04 -16.36 -24.93
CA PRO A 75 -2.33 -17.52 -24.36
C PRO A 75 -0.85 -17.28 -23.99
N SER A 76 -0.35 -18.17 -23.12
CA SER A 76 0.98 -18.42 -22.52
C SER A 76 2.01 -17.30 -22.23
N PRO A 77 2.63 -16.55 -23.18
CA PRO A 77 3.63 -15.52 -22.84
C PRO A 77 3.11 -14.38 -21.94
N ALA A 78 1.86 -13.96 -22.14
CA ALA A 78 1.28 -12.86 -21.36
C ALA A 78 1.10 -13.23 -19.87
N ALA A 79 0.81 -14.50 -19.57
CA ALA A 79 0.62 -14.96 -18.18
C ALA A 79 1.93 -14.90 -17.37
N LYS A 80 3.06 -15.26 -17.98
CA LYS A 80 4.38 -15.14 -17.34
C LYS A 80 4.76 -13.68 -17.10
N LEU A 81 4.46 -12.79 -18.05
CA LEU A 81 4.70 -11.35 -17.89
C LEU A 81 3.86 -10.76 -16.75
N VAL A 82 2.58 -11.14 -16.65
CA VAL A 82 1.70 -10.75 -15.55
C VAL A 82 2.24 -11.25 -14.22
N LEU A 83 2.72 -12.49 -14.13
CA LEU A 83 3.32 -13.00 -12.90
C LEU A 83 4.56 -12.21 -12.47
N VAL A 84 5.46 -11.90 -13.40
CA VAL A 84 6.66 -11.09 -13.10
C VAL A 84 6.26 -9.69 -12.64
N ALA A 85 5.27 -9.07 -13.31
CA ALA A 85 4.74 -7.76 -12.92
C ALA A 85 4.01 -7.80 -11.57
N ASP A 86 3.27 -8.86 -11.25
CA ASP A 86 2.64 -9.06 -9.94
C ASP A 86 3.71 -9.17 -8.84
N ALA A 87 4.82 -9.87 -9.11
CA ALA A 87 5.92 -10.03 -8.17
C ALA A 87 6.65 -8.71 -7.89
N THR A 88 6.97 -7.94 -8.94
CA THR A 88 7.63 -6.63 -8.78
C THR A 88 6.72 -5.65 -8.06
N LEU A 89 5.41 -5.65 -8.36
CA LEU A 89 4.44 -4.82 -7.66
C LEU A 89 4.31 -5.20 -6.18
N GLY A 90 4.33 -6.50 -5.86
CA GLY A 90 4.31 -6.98 -4.47
C GLY A 90 5.55 -6.52 -3.68
N MET A 91 6.73 -6.57 -4.30
CA MET A 91 7.96 -6.04 -3.70
C MET A 91 7.88 -4.53 -3.47
N LEU A 92 7.38 -3.78 -4.46
CA LEU A 92 7.18 -2.33 -4.38
C LEU A 92 6.24 -1.96 -3.22
N LEU A 93 5.06 -2.59 -3.15
CA LEU A 93 4.08 -2.36 -2.09
C LEU A 93 4.65 -2.68 -0.71
N THR A 94 5.33 -3.82 -0.57
CA THR A 94 5.90 -4.24 0.71
C THR A 94 6.99 -3.28 1.17
N GLY A 95 7.89 -2.87 0.26
CA GLY A 95 8.94 -1.89 0.56
C GLY A 95 8.36 -0.54 0.97
N ALA A 96 7.33 -0.07 0.26
CA ALA A 96 6.68 1.20 0.58
C ALA A 96 5.94 1.15 1.92
N ALA A 97 5.22 0.06 2.22
CA ALA A 97 4.56 -0.16 3.50
C ALA A 97 5.58 -0.24 4.66
N ALA A 98 6.69 -0.95 4.48
CA ALA A 98 7.75 -1.05 5.48
C ALA A 98 8.41 0.32 5.76
N ALA A 99 8.73 1.09 4.72
CA ALA A 99 9.32 2.41 4.87
C ALA A 99 8.38 3.39 5.60
N ALA A 100 7.10 3.39 5.23
CA ALA A 100 6.08 4.21 5.87
C ALA A 100 5.84 3.78 7.33
N ALA A 101 5.79 2.48 7.61
CA ALA A 101 5.68 1.95 8.96
C ALA A 101 6.88 2.32 9.86
N ALA A 102 8.10 2.25 9.32
CA ALA A 102 9.30 2.68 10.03
C ALA A 102 9.28 4.19 10.34
N THR A 103 8.78 5.00 9.40
CA THR A 103 8.63 6.43 9.63
C THR A 103 7.56 6.72 10.68
N ALA A 104 6.43 6.02 10.61
CA ALA A 104 5.36 6.15 11.60
C ALA A 104 5.79 5.69 12.99
N SER A 105 6.63 4.65 13.11
CA SER A 105 7.15 4.20 14.40
C SER A 105 8.09 5.21 15.03
N ILE A 106 8.95 5.85 14.25
CA ILE A 106 9.79 6.97 14.70
C ILE A 106 8.90 8.16 15.10
N GLY A 107 7.87 8.48 14.33
CA GLY A 107 6.93 9.55 14.66
C GLY A 107 6.16 9.30 15.97
N LYS A 108 5.81 8.04 16.26
CA LYS A 108 5.05 7.65 17.46
C LYS A 108 5.92 7.54 18.70
N ASN A 109 7.05 6.86 18.60
CA ASN A 109 7.89 6.53 19.77
C ASN A 109 9.03 7.54 19.97
N GLY A 110 9.39 8.30 18.94
CA GLY A 110 10.62 9.07 18.92
C GLY A 110 11.87 8.19 18.88
N ASN A 111 13.03 8.82 18.88
CA ASN A 111 14.33 8.19 19.06
C ASN A 111 15.25 9.14 19.84
N SER A 112 15.41 8.88 21.13
CA SER A 112 16.24 9.70 22.01
C SER A 112 17.71 9.74 21.60
N ARG A 113 18.24 8.66 20.98
CA ARG A 113 19.64 8.63 20.50
C ARG A 113 19.87 9.50 19.27
N ALA A 114 18.83 9.66 18.45
CA ALA A 114 18.87 10.53 17.27
C ALA A 114 18.34 11.95 17.57
N GLY A 115 17.95 12.24 18.82
CA GLY A 115 17.31 13.50 19.21
C GLY A 115 15.88 13.69 18.69
N TRP A 116 15.26 12.65 18.13
CA TRP A 116 13.92 12.74 17.54
C TRP A 116 12.85 12.61 18.63
N GLN A 117 12.08 13.67 18.85
CA GLN A 117 10.98 13.67 19.81
C GLN A 117 9.68 13.09 19.20
N PRO A 118 8.84 12.38 19.99
CA PRO A 118 7.58 11.83 19.49
C PRO A 118 6.62 12.95 19.05
N ILE A 119 6.17 12.88 17.80
CA ILE A 119 5.32 13.90 17.16
C ILE A 119 3.83 13.56 17.37
N CYS A 120 3.49 12.27 17.42
CA CYS A 120 2.10 11.83 17.56
C CYS A 120 1.43 12.24 18.88
N GLY A 121 2.21 12.63 19.90
CA GLY A 121 1.67 13.20 21.14
C GLY A 121 1.07 14.60 20.98
N ILE A 122 1.48 15.33 19.93
CA ILE A 122 1.04 16.69 19.61
C ILE A 122 0.02 16.66 18.45
N MET A 123 0.23 15.75 17.48
CA MET A 123 -0.56 15.61 16.24
C MET A 123 -1.34 14.29 16.20
N SER A 124 -2.23 14.05 17.16
CA SER A 124 -2.90 12.75 17.30
C SER A 124 -3.77 12.39 16.09
N THR A 125 -4.59 13.31 15.58
CA THR A 125 -5.49 13.07 14.45
C THR A 125 -4.76 12.64 13.17
N PHE A 126 -3.61 13.24 12.87
CA PHE A 126 -2.76 12.88 11.74
C PHE A 126 -2.18 11.48 11.93
N CYS A 127 -1.69 11.18 13.12
CA CYS A 127 -1.16 9.84 13.41
C CYS A 127 -2.23 8.76 13.38
N ASP A 128 -3.47 9.06 13.77
CA ASP A 128 -4.59 8.12 13.63
C ASP A 128 -4.91 7.84 12.16
N HIS A 129 -4.95 8.86 11.31
CA HIS A 129 -5.16 8.67 9.87
C HIS A 129 -4.00 7.92 9.22
N VAL A 130 -2.75 8.25 9.54
CA VAL A 130 -1.56 7.54 9.03
C VAL A 130 -1.58 6.08 9.47
N THR A 131 -1.95 5.80 10.72
CA THR A 131 -2.07 4.43 11.24
C THR A 131 -3.17 3.67 10.50
N GLY A 132 -4.33 4.29 10.29
CA GLY A 132 -5.44 3.70 9.52
C GLY A 132 -5.04 3.40 8.07
N ALA A 133 -4.39 4.37 7.41
CA ALA A 133 -3.90 4.19 6.05
C ALA A 133 -2.85 3.08 5.94
N LEU A 134 -1.91 2.99 6.89
CA LEU A 134 -0.94 1.90 6.96
C LEU A 134 -1.63 0.55 7.15
N ALA A 135 -2.62 0.45 8.03
CA ALA A 135 -3.38 -0.78 8.22
C ALA A 135 -4.04 -1.23 6.91
N CYS A 136 -4.71 -0.33 6.19
CA CYS A 136 -5.26 -0.61 4.86
C CYS A 136 -4.18 -1.03 3.86
N GLY A 137 -3.00 -0.39 3.87
CA GLY A 137 -1.88 -0.76 3.00
C GLY A 137 -1.32 -2.15 3.28
N PHE A 138 -1.19 -2.54 4.54
CA PHE A 138 -0.78 -3.91 4.91
C PHE A 138 -1.81 -4.96 4.49
N VAL A 139 -3.11 -4.63 4.58
CA VAL A 139 -4.17 -5.48 4.02
C VAL A 139 -4.01 -5.61 2.50
N ALA A 140 -3.74 -4.52 1.78
CA ALA A 140 -3.48 -4.56 0.35
C ALA A 140 -2.26 -5.43 0.00
N VAL A 141 -1.17 -5.34 0.77
CA VAL A 141 0.02 -6.21 0.62
C VAL A 141 -0.35 -7.69 0.80
N ALA A 142 -1.10 -8.03 1.85
CA ALA A 142 -1.51 -9.40 2.12
C ALA A 142 -2.42 -9.96 1.01
N LEU A 143 -3.39 -9.18 0.54
CA LEU A 143 -4.27 -9.57 -0.56
C LEU A 143 -3.49 -9.75 -1.87
N HIS A 144 -2.57 -8.83 -2.19
CA HIS A 144 -1.72 -8.94 -3.38
C HIS A 144 -0.79 -10.16 -3.31
N PHE A 145 -0.28 -10.49 -2.12
CA PHE A 145 0.50 -11.72 -1.92
C PHE A 145 -0.34 -12.98 -2.20
N LEU A 146 -1.60 -13.02 -1.76
CA LEU A 146 -2.52 -14.11 -2.11
C LEU A 146 -2.78 -14.19 -3.63
N VAL A 147 -2.85 -13.05 -4.34
CA VAL A 147 -2.97 -13.04 -5.82
C VAL A 147 -1.77 -13.74 -6.44
N LEU A 148 -0.57 -13.40 -5.98
CA LEU A 148 0.67 -13.98 -6.48
C LEU A 148 0.75 -15.49 -6.23
N LEU A 149 0.43 -15.95 -5.02
CA LEU A 149 0.39 -17.38 -4.70
C LEU A 149 -0.61 -18.13 -5.57
N TYR A 150 -1.80 -17.56 -5.77
CA TYR A 150 -2.82 -18.17 -6.61
C TYR A 150 -2.36 -18.25 -8.07
N SER A 151 -1.77 -17.19 -8.61
CA SER A 151 -1.21 -17.17 -9.95
C SER A 151 -0.16 -18.29 -10.13
N ILE A 152 0.78 -18.43 -9.20
CA ILE A 152 1.81 -19.49 -9.24
C ILE A 152 1.17 -20.88 -9.20
N TYR A 153 0.26 -21.13 -8.25
CA TYR A 153 -0.42 -22.42 -8.11
C TYR A 153 -1.16 -22.82 -9.39
N THR A 154 -1.85 -21.86 -10.03
CA THR A 154 -2.57 -22.15 -11.26
C THR A 154 -1.66 -22.48 -12.44
N MET A 155 -0.46 -21.89 -12.52
CA MET A 155 0.51 -22.20 -13.57
C MET A 155 1.15 -23.57 -13.39
N ASP A 156 1.43 -23.98 -12.15
CA ASP A 156 2.03 -25.30 -11.86
C ASP A 156 1.02 -26.46 -12.09
N SER A 157 -0.27 -26.19 -11.87
CA SER A 157 -1.34 -27.17 -12.09
C SER A 157 -1.77 -27.39 -13.55
N SER A 158 -1.13 -26.72 -14.52
CA SER A 158 -1.55 -26.67 -15.93
C SER A 158 -0.52 -27.25 -16.88
#